data_AF-A0A2A6B8B8-F1
#
_entry.id   AF-A0A2A6B8B8-F1
#
_cell.length_a   1.000
_cell.length_b   1.000
_cell.length_c   1.000
_cell.angle_alpha   90.00
_cell.angle_beta   90.00
_cell.angle_gamma   90.00
#
_symmetry.space_group_name_H-M   'P 1'
#
loop_
_entity.id
_entity.type
_entity.pdbx_description
1 polymer ?
#
loop_
_entity_poly.entity_id
_entity_poly.type
_entity_poly.pdbx_seq_one_letter_code
_entity_poly.pdbx_strand_id
1 'polypeptide(L)'
;MMLADADSLSFQSQKYIYKNISKLQGDVYNLAQPRDIPAVNFVPDKGGDHFYFRYHHSPADYVSVFEEGDLEYTAAVFASMANVIANQDHWW
;
A
#
# COMPACT_ATOMS: atom_id res chain seq x y z
N MET A 1 -3.75 -34.62 9.07
CA MET A 1 -2.67 -33.76 8.55
C MET A 1 -2.89 -33.62 7.06
N MET A 2 -3.55 -32.54 6.65
CA MET A 2 -3.72 -32.18 5.24
C MET A 2 -3.13 -30.79 5.08
N LEU A 3 -1.99 -30.71 4.38
CA LEU A 3 -1.44 -29.47 3.88
C LEU A 3 -2.34 -29.05 2.72
N ALA A 4 -3.04 -27.94 2.85
CA ALA A 4 -3.75 -27.33 1.73
C ALA A 4 -2.73 -26.55 0.90
N ASP A 5 -2.64 -26.89 -0.39
CA ASP A 5 -1.75 -26.27 -1.36
C ASP A 5 -1.91 -24.76 -1.43
N ALA A 6 -0.81 -24.05 -1.12
CA ALA A 6 -0.67 -22.60 -1.19
C ALA A 6 -0.79 -22.05 -2.62
N ASP A 7 -0.78 -22.92 -3.64
CA ASP A 7 -0.73 -22.52 -5.05
C ASP A 7 -2.09 -22.09 -5.61
N SER A 8 -3.20 -22.47 -4.97
CA SER A 8 -4.55 -22.12 -5.44
C SER A 8 -4.99 -20.69 -5.06
N LEU A 9 -4.28 -20.02 -4.14
CA LEU A 9 -4.56 -18.65 -3.72
C LEU A 9 -3.89 -17.58 -4.60
N SER A 10 -2.95 -17.95 -5.47
CA SER A 10 -2.10 -16.97 -6.19
C SER A 10 -2.78 -16.35 -7.42
N PHE A 11 -3.64 -17.08 -8.14
CA PHE A 11 -4.11 -16.61 -9.44
C PHE A 11 -5.39 -15.75 -9.38
N GLN A 12 -6.28 -16.03 -8.42
CA GLN A 12 -7.50 -15.22 -8.25
C GLN A 12 -7.21 -13.93 -7.48
N SER A 13 -6.37 -13.96 -6.45
CA SER A 13 -5.99 -12.75 -5.67
C SER A 13 -5.23 -11.73 -6.52
N GLN A 14 -4.31 -12.19 -7.38
CA GLN A 14 -3.64 -11.31 -8.35
C GLN A 14 -4.66 -10.63 -9.27
N LYS A 15 -5.67 -11.34 -9.76
CA LYS A 15 -6.69 -10.78 -10.67
C LYS A 15 -7.59 -9.72 -10.01
N TYR A 16 -7.76 -9.73 -8.68
CA TYR A 16 -8.52 -8.71 -7.95
C TYR A 16 -7.69 -7.44 -7.66
N ILE A 17 -6.40 -7.58 -7.35
CA ILE A 17 -5.43 -6.45 -7.30
C ILE A 17 -5.35 -5.79 -8.70
N TYR A 18 -5.44 -6.67 -9.71
CA TYR A 18 -5.73 -6.52 -11.12
C TYR A 18 -6.84 -5.58 -11.65
N LYS A 19 -7.78 -5.02 -10.87
CA LYS A 19 -9.04 -4.54 -11.50
C LYS A 19 -9.51 -3.12 -11.25
N ASN A 20 -8.87 -2.35 -10.37
CA ASN A 20 -9.25 -0.95 -10.14
C ASN A 20 -8.23 0.03 -10.72
N ILE A 21 -8.71 1.13 -11.25
CA ILE A 21 -8.12 1.96 -12.31
C ILE A 21 -7.08 2.98 -11.76
N SER A 22 -6.40 2.67 -10.66
CA SER A 22 -5.36 3.54 -10.02
C SER A 22 -3.90 3.07 -10.23
N LYS A 23 -3.68 1.97 -10.95
CA LYS A 23 -2.44 1.17 -10.95
C LYS A 23 -1.16 1.76 -11.56
N LEU A 24 -1.12 3.03 -11.92
CA LEU A 24 0.11 3.69 -12.41
C LEU A 24 0.50 4.90 -11.56
N GLN A 25 -0.10 5.05 -10.37
CA GLN A 25 0.16 6.20 -9.50
C GLN A 25 1.10 5.83 -8.35
N GLY A 26 2.05 6.72 -8.11
CA GLY A 26 3.08 6.64 -7.07
C GLY A 26 4.40 6.02 -7.54
N ASP A 27 5.48 6.37 -6.84
CA ASP A 27 6.84 6.26 -7.35
C ASP A 27 7.38 4.82 -7.42
N VAL A 28 6.76 3.89 -6.70
CA VAL A 28 7.22 2.50 -6.61
C VAL A 28 6.87 1.65 -7.83
N TYR A 29 6.04 2.17 -8.77
CA TYR A 29 5.68 1.41 -9.97
C TYR A 29 6.92 0.92 -10.71
N ASN A 30 7.89 1.80 -10.95
CA ASN A 30 9.13 1.50 -11.67
C ASN A 30 10.08 0.53 -10.92
N LEU A 31 9.78 0.26 -9.63
CA LEU A 31 10.48 -0.73 -8.81
C LEU A 31 9.78 -2.09 -8.96
N ALA A 32 8.46 -2.14 -8.77
CA ALA A 32 7.68 -3.37 -8.91
C ALA A 32 7.69 -3.90 -10.36
N GLN A 33 7.58 -3.01 -11.35
CA GLN A 33 7.67 -3.34 -12.76
C GLN A 33 8.49 -2.26 -13.48
N PRO A 34 9.44 -2.59 -14.36
CA PRO A 34 9.82 -3.90 -14.88
C PRO A 34 10.91 -4.62 -14.07
N ARG A 35 11.27 -4.11 -12.88
CA ARG A 35 12.46 -4.56 -12.13
C ARG A 35 12.22 -5.72 -11.16
N ASP A 36 10.97 -6.15 -11.00
CA ASP A 36 10.58 -7.27 -10.14
C ASP A 36 11.05 -7.11 -8.67
N ILE A 37 11.14 -5.86 -8.20
CA ILE A 37 11.47 -5.56 -6.80
C ILE A 37 10.16 -5.52 -6.02
N PRO A 38 9.99 -6.33 -4.95
CA PRO A 38 8.81 -6.25 -4.09
C PRO A 38 8.64 -4.83 -3.54
N ALA A 39 7.58 -4.16 -3.97
CA ALA A 39 7.32 -2.78 -3.59
C ALA A 39 5.80 -2.52 -3.51
N VAL A 40 5.41 -1.64 -2.60
CA VAL A 40 4.01 -1.31 -2.30
C VAL A 40 3.88 0.18 -2.02
N ASN A 41 2.81 0.79 -2.55
CA ASN A 41 2.38 2.12 -2.11
C ASN A 41 1.38 1.97 -0.99
N PHE A 42 1.62 2.67 0.12
CA PHE A 42 0.62 2.79 1.18
C PHE A 42 -0.44 3.81 0.77
N VAL A 43 -1.70 3.41 0.87
CA VAL A 43 -2.85 4.32 0.76
C VAL A 43 -3.61 4.20 2.08
N PRO A 44 -3.80 5.30 2.84
CA PRO A 44 -4.55 5.27 4.08
C PRO A 44 -5.99 4.82 3.84
N ASP A 45 -6.61 4.13 4.82
CA ASP A 45 -7.96 3.57 4.70
C ASP A 45 -9.00 4.62 4.31
N LYS A 46 -8.98 5.78 4.99
CA LYS A 46 -9.85 6.93 4.65
C LYS A 46 -9.58 7.48 3.24
N GLY A 47 -8.37 7.28 2.72
CA GLY A 47 -8.00 7.69 1.37
C GLY A 47 -8.72 6.90 0.27
N GLY A 48 -9.06 5.63 0.51
CA GLY A 48 -9.79 4.79 -0.45
C GLY A 48 -11.25 5.21 -0.66
N ASP A 49 -11.91 5.69 0.40
CA ASP A 49 -13.36 5.94 0.44
C ASP A 49 -13.74 7.40 0.13
N HIS A 50 -13.17 7.96 -0.95
CA HIS A 50 -13.47 9.30 -1.49
C HIS A 50 -12.86 10.51 -0.75
N PHE A 51 -12.32 10.36 0.46
CA PHE A 51 -11.73 11.48 1.20
C PHE A 51 -10.50 12.05 0.47
N TYR A 52 -9.59 11.19 0.02
CA TYR A 52 -8.41 11.60 -0.75
C TYR A 52 -8.81 12.35 -2.03
N PHE A 53 -9.72 11.79 -2.82
CA PHE A 53 -10.15 12.38 -4.10
C PHE A 53 -10.96 13.67 -3.95
N ARG A 54 -11.45 14.00 -2.74
CA ARG A 54 -12.11 15.28 -2.46
C ARG A 54 -11.12 16.44 -2.44
N TYR A 55 -9.90 16.21 -1.94
CA TYR A 55 -8.91 17.27 -1.71
C TYR A 55 -7.72 17.19 -2.65
N HIS A 56 -7.36 15.99 -3.13
CA HIS A 56 -6.23 15.76 -4.01
C HIS A 56 -6.29 16.62 -5.28
N HIS A 57 -5.18 17.32 -5.58
CA HIS A 57 -5.06 18.28 -6.69
C HIS A 57 -6.08 19.44 -6.66
N SER A 58 -6.65 19.73 -5.49
CA SER A 58 -7.51 20.89 -5.28
C SER A 58 -6.78 21.98 -4.49
N PRO A 59 -7.24 23.24 -4.55
CA PRO A 59 -6.77 24.30 -3.66
C PRO A 59 -7.12 24.09 -2.19
N ALA A 60 -7.71 22.95 -1.80
CA ALA A 60 -8.03 22.61 -0.41
C ALA A 60 -7.12 21.49 0.15
N ASP A 61 -6.05 21.11 -0.58
CA ASP A 61 -5.05 20.14 -0.16
C ASP A 61 -4.06 20.74 0.85
N TYR A 62 -4.50 20.85 2.11
CA TYR A 62 -3.74 21.44 3.21
C TYR A 62 -3.64 20.51 4.41
N VAL A 63 -2.66 20.76 5.27
CA VAL A 63 -2.47 20.02 6.54
C VAL A 63 -3.73 20.00 7.43
N SER A 64 -4.56 21.04 7.36
CA SER A 64 -5.81 21.12 8.12
C SER A 64 -6.86 20.08 7.75
N VAL A 65 -6.65 19.33 6.66
CA VAL A 65 -7.52 18.23 6.24
C VAL A 65 -7.30 16.99 7.12
N PHE A 66 -6.11 16.83 7.70
CA PHE A 66 -5.82 15.71 8.60
C PHE A 66 -6.56 15.87 9.93
N GLU A 67 -7.08 14.75 10.44
CA GLU A 67 -7.59 14.66 11.80
C GLU A 67 -6.43 14.39 12.78
N GLU A 68 -6.67 14.69 14.05
CA GLU A 68 -5.72 14.38 15.12
C GLU A 68 -5.39 12.87 15.13
N GLY A 69 -4.10 12.53 15.08
CA GLY A 69 -3.63 11.15 15.08
C GLY A 69 -3.44 10.53 13.69
N ASP A 70 -3.91 11.15 12.60
CA ASP A 70 -3.76 10.58 11.25
C ASP A 70 -2.28 10.43 10.85
N LEU A 71 -1.45 11.43 11.18
CA LEU A 71 -0.03 11.44 10.87
C LEU A 71 0.75 10.47 11.77
N GLU A 72 0.43 10.46 13.06
CA GLU A 72 1.04 9.58 14.05
C GLU A 72 0.75 8.10 13.75
N TYR A 73 -0.50 7.78 13.41
CA TYR A 73 -0.90 6.44 13.01
C TYR A 73 -0.13 5.98 11.76
N THR A 74 -0.08 6.84 10.73
CA THR A 74 0.66 6.55 9.49
C THR A 74 2.15 6.33 9.79
N ALA A 75 2.76 7.21 10.58
CA ALA A 75 4.16 7.09 10.98
C ALA A 75 4.43 5.78 11.75
N ALA A 76 3.54 5.39 12.65
CA ALA A 76 3.66 4.16 13.42
C ALA A 76 3.61 2.91 12.52
N VAL A 77 2.75 2.89 11.50
CA VAL A 77 2.69 1.81 10.50
C VAL A 77 4.02 1.69 9.76
N PHE A 78 4.53 2.79 9.20
CA PHE A 78 5.80 2.78 8.45
C PHE A 78 6.99 2.41 9.33
N ALA A 79 7.07 2.94 10.56
CA ALA A 79 8.15 2.62 11.49
C ALA A 79 8.14 1.13 11.86
N SER A 80 6.96 0.58 12.14
CA SER A 80 6.80 -0.84 12.47
C SER A 80 7.17 -1.74 11.28
N MET A 81 6.66 -1.41 10.08
CA MET A 81 6.94 -2.16 8.87
C MET A 81 8.42 -2.12 8.51
N ALA A 82 9.06 -0.95 8.54
CA ALA A 82 10.48 -0.80 8.28
C ALA A 82 11.32 -1.58 9.31
N ASN A 83 10.95 -1.53 10.59
CA ASN A 83 11.64 -2.29 11.62
C ASN A 83 11.55 -3.80 11.38
N VAL A 84 10.35 -4.31 11.05
CA VAL A 84 10.16 -5.73 10.77
C VAL A 84 10.96 -6.15 9.53
N ILE A 85 10.80 -5.47 8.40
CA ILE A 85 11.47 -5.84 7.14
C ILE A 85 13.00 -5.77 7.30
N ALA A 86 13.53 -4.75 7.98
CA ALA A 86 14.97 -4.59 8.15
C ALA A 86 15.62 -5.66 9.06
N ASN A 87 14.83 -6.36 9.88
CA ASN A 87 15.31 -7.37 10.82
C ASN A 87 14.84 -8.79 10.46
N GLN A 88 14.38 -9.02 9.22
CA GLN A 88 14.09 -10.36 8.75
C GLN A 88 15.37 -11.07 8.30
N ASP A 89 15.63 -12.24 8.89
CA ASP A 89 16.83 -13.05 8.59
C ASP A 89 16.85 -13.59 7.14
N HIS A 90 15.67 -13.66 6.49
CA HIS A 90 15.50 -14.12 5.11
C HIS A 90 14.48 -13.26 4.36
N TRP A 91 14.99 -12.42 3.47
CA TRP A 91 14.24 -11.46 2.67
C TRP A 91 14.04 -11.95 1.23
N TRP A 92 14.58 -13.12 0.90
CA TRP A 92 14.45 -13.86 -0.36
C TRP A 92 14.40 -15.37 -0.12
#